data_AF-A0A350C1A6-F1
#
_entry.id   AF-A0A350C1A6-F1
#
_cell.length_a   1.000
_cell.length_b   1.000
_cell.length_c   1.000
_cell.angle_alpha   90.00
_cell.angle_beta   90.00
_cell.angle_gamma   90.00
#
_symmetry.space_group_name_H-M   'P 1'
#
loop_
_entity.id
_entity.type
_entity.pdbx_description
1 polymer ?
#
loop_
_entity_poly.entity_id
_entity_poly.type
_entity_poly.pdbx_seq_one_letter_code
_entity_poly.pdbx_strand_id
1 'polypeptide(L)'
;MNDIEQIGDHACKILDQNEKCIENKWMFSDKACEEFKVIYEEDIYMLDRVMTKLRDGEIDEAFADKTRKEEHAIRRMCSEANDNHMKRMNNGECAFDQGVAYVEMLNSLNRIANHLTSIAEATLLL
;
A
#
# COMPACT_ATOMS: atom_id res chain seq x y z
N MET A 1 12.83 -0.34 15.63
CA MET A 1 13.10 -0.76 14.24
C MET A 1 12.82 0.45 13.36
N ASN A 2 13.61 0.70 12.32
CA ASN A 2 13.55 1.94 11.54
C ASN A 2 12.36 1.91 10.57
N ASP A 3 11.48 2.91 10.56
CA ASP A 3 10.31 2.93 9.66
C ASP A 3 10.70 2.86 8.17
N ILE A 4 11.85 3.44 7.80
CA ILE A 4 12.38 3.38 6.43
C ILE A 4 12.75 1.93 6.03
N GLU A 5 13.33 1.17 6.95
CA GLU A 5 13.65 -0.25 6.74
C GLU A 5 12.37 -1.06 6.52
N GLN A 6 11.34 -0.81 7.33
CA GLN A 6 10.04 -1.49 7.22
C GLN A 6 9.32 -1.19 5.89
N ILE A 7 9.42 0.05 5.39
CA ILE A 7 8.90 0.39 4.05
C ILE A 7 9.59 -0.48 2.99
N GLY A 8 10.92 -0.60 3.05
CA GLY A 8 11.70 -1.45 2.15
C GLY A 8 11.28 -2.93 2.24
N ASP A 9 11.12 -3.45 3.45
CA ASP A 9 10.68 -4.83 3.67
C ASP A 9 9.30 -5.11 3.06
N HIS A 10 8.37 -4.17 3.16
CA HIS A 10 7.05 -4.28 2.56
C HIS A 10 7.07 -4.16 1.04
N ALA A 11 7.96 -3.32 0.48
CA ALA A 11 8.18 -3.27 -0.96
C ALA A 11 8.74 -4.60 -1.49
N CYS A 12 9.69 -5.22 -0.79
CA CYS A 12 10.20 -6.55 -1.13
C CYS A 12 9.10 -7.61 -1.08
N LYS A 13 8.23 -7.58 -0.07
CA LYS A 13 7.07 -8.51 0.01
C LYS A 13 6.15 -8.38 -1.20
N ILE A 14 5.91 -7.16 -1.71
CA ILE A 14 5.10 -6.96 -2.92
C ILE A 14 5.79 -7.59 -4.13
N LEU A 15 7.11 -7.38 -4.27
CA LEU A 15 7.90 -7.98 -5.34
C LEU A 15 7.82 -9.52 -5.30
N ASP A 16 8.05 -10.12 -4.13
CA ASP A 16 8.00 -11.57 -3.94
C ASP A 16 6.63 -12.15 -4.32
N GLN A 17 5.53 -11.47 -3.98
CA GLN A 17 4.20 -11.91 -4.39
C GLN A 17 3.99 -11.79 -5.89
N ASN A 18 4.47 -10.71 -6.51
CA ASN A 18 4.36 -10.53 -7.95
C ASN A 18 5.17 -11.61 -8.71
N GLU A 19 6.36 -11.96 -8.24
CA GLU A 19 7.16 -13.05 -8.82
C GLU A 19 6.42 -14.39 -8.73
N LYS A 20 5.84 -14.72 -7.56
CA LYS A 20 4.97 -15.91 -7.42
C LYS A 20 3.80 -15.89 -8.39
N CYS A 21 3.15 -14.74 -8.60
CA CYS A 21 2.05 -14.62 -9.55
C CYS A 21 2.52 -14.95 -10.98
N ILE A 22 3.69 -14.45 -11.38
CA ILE A 22 4.28 -14.70 -12.70
C ILE A 22 4.63 -16.19 -12.87
N GLU A 23 5.33 -16.78 -11.90
CA GLU A 23 5.75 -18.19 -11.94
C GLU A 23 4.55 -19.14 -12.06
N ASN A 24 3.48 -18.86 -11.31
CA ASN A 24 2.26 -19.66 -11.30
C ASN A 24 1.27 -19.27 -12.41
N LYS A 25 1.61 -18.29 -13.26
CA LYS A 25 0.76 -17.77 -14.35
C LYS A 25 -0.62 -17.35 -13.86
N TRP A 26 -0.64 -16.74 -12.68
CA TRP A 26 -1.85 -16.19 -12.09
C TRP A 26 -2.28 -14.94 -12.83
N MET A 27 -3.56 -14.89 -13.18
CA MET A 27 -4.18 -13.81 -13.92
C MET A 27 -5.20 -13.15 -13.01
N PHE A 28 -5.07 -11.84 -12.84
CA PHE A 28 -6.06 -11.02 -12.16
C PHE A 28 -7.04 -10.45 -13.17
N SER A 29 -8.28 -10.19 -12.74
CA SER A 29 -9.23 -9.42 -13.55
C SER A 29 -8.67 -8.00 -13.81
N ASP A 30 -8.99 -7.40 -14.96
CA ASP A 30 -8.58 -6.03 -15.29
C ASP A 30 -8.93 -5.02 -14.18
N LYS A 31 -10.13 -5.17 -13.57
CA LYS A 31 -10.57 -4.31 -12.46
C LYS A 31 -9.71 -4.43 -11.22
N ALA A 32 -9.24 -5.65 -10.89
CA ALA A 32 -8.35 -5.86 -9.75
C ALA A 32 -6.97 -5.21 -10.02
N CYS A 33 -6.45 -5.33 -11.24
CA CYS A 33 -5.22 -4.65 -11.64
C CYS A 33 -5.36 -3.12 -11.56
N GLU A 34 -6.50 -2.58 -12.02
CA GLU A 34 -6.78 -1.14 -11.98
C GLU A 34 -6.89 -0.62 -10.54
N GLU A 35 -7.67 -1.29 -9.68
CA GLU A 35 -7.80 -0.96 -8.26
C GLU A 35 -6.43 -0.97 -7.56
N PHE A 36 -5.64 -2.02 -7.77
CA PHE A 36 -4.30 -2.12 -7.19
C PHE A 36 -3.38 -1.00 -7.67
N LYS A 37 -3.41 -0.70 -8.97
CA LYS A 37 -2.58 0.35 -9.57
C LYS A 37 -2.90 1.72 -8.97
N VAL A 38 -4.18 2.05 -8.80
CA VAL A 38 -4.59 3.33 -8.18
C VAL A 38 -4.05 3.43 -6.75
N ILE A 39 -4.16 2.35 -5.96
CA ILE A 39 -3.64 2.34 -4.58
C ILE A 39 -2.12 2.51 -4.57
N TYR A 40 -1.42 1.81 -5.44
CA TYR A 40 0.04 1.91 -5.57
C TYR A 40 0.49 3.33 -5.96
N GLU A 41 -0.21 3.98 -6.88
CA GLU A 41 0.10 5.36 -7.29
C GLU A 41 -0.08 6.36 -6.14
N GLU A 42 -1.12 6.20 -5.33
CA GLU A 42 -1.35 7.01 -4.13
C GLU A 42 -0.30 6.75 -3.03
N ASP A 43 0.09 5.49 -2.82
CA ASP A 43 1.14 5.10 -1.87
C ASP A 43 2.51 5.65 -2.26
N ILE A 44 2.89 5.57 -3.54
CA ILE A 44 4.14 6.16 -4.06
C ILE A 44 4.11 7.69 -3.99
N TYR A 45 2.98 8.31 -4.29
CA TYR A 45 2.83 9.76 -4.15
C TYR A 45 3.02 10.20 -2.68
N MET A 46 2.42 9.48 -1.74
CA MET A 46 2.59 9.73 -0.31
C MET A 46 4.05 9.55 0.12
N LEU A 47 4.71 8.49 -0.34
CA LEU A 47 6.13 8.22 -0.09
C LEU A 47 7.01 9.39 -0.55
N ASP A 48 6.90 9.81 -1.82
CA ASP A 48 7.70 10.90 -2.37
C ASP A 48 7.47 12.21 -1.60
N ARG A 49 6.21 12.52 -1.28
CA ARG A 49 5.83 13.72 -0.53
C ARG A 49 6.45 13.73 0.86
N VAL A 50 6.33 12.64 1.62
CA VAL A 50 6.87 12.53 2.99
C VAL A 50 8.39 12.58 2.98
N MET A 51 9.03 11.82 2.09
CA MET A 51 10.50 11.77 2.01
C MET A 51 11.11 13.10 1.54
N THR A 52 10.48 13.77 0.58
CA THR A 52 10.91 15.11 0.15
C THR A 52 10.77 16.12 1.28
N LYS A 53 9.66 16.11 2.01
CA LYS A 53 9.46 17.01 3.15
C LYS A 53 10.48 16.75 4.26
N LEU A 54 10.75 15.48 4.59
CA LEU A 54 11.74 15.09 5.59
C LEU A 54 13.16 15.57 5.24
N ARG A 55 13.51 15.60 3.95
CA ARG A 55 14.81 16.06 3.46
C ARG A 55 14.93 17.59 3.44
N ASP A 56 13.90 18.27 2.95
CA ASP A 56 14.01 19.66 2.52
C ASP A 56 13.32 20.67 3.47
N GLY A 57 12.64 20.23 4.53
CA GLY A 57 11.99 21.14 5.46
C GLY A 57 11.50 20.52 6.76
N GLU A 58 10.87 21.37 7.57
CA GLU A 58 10.27 20.96 8.85
C GLU A 58 8.85 20.42 8.62
N ILE A 59 8.54 19.29 9.27
CA ILE A 59 7.20 18.74 9.30
C ILE A 59 6.41 19.47 10.38
N ASP A 60 5.31 20.12 9.99
CA ASP A 60 4.37 20.76 10.90
C ASP A 60 3.09 19.92 11.06
N GLU A 61 2.24 20.31 12.00
CA GLU A 61 1.00 19.59 12.30
C GLU A 61 0.08 19.50 11.06
N ALA A 62 0.06 20.54 10.23
CA ALA A 62 -0.75 20.55 9.01
C ALA A 62 -0.28 19.49 8.00
N PHE A 63 1.03 19.33 7.84
CA PHE A 63 1.61 18.29 6.99
C PHE A 63 1.32 16.89 7.54
N ALA A 64 1.50 16.68 8.85
CA ALA A 64 1.22 15.39 9.49
C ALA A 64 -0.27 15.01 9.41
N ASP A 65 -1.18 15.97 9.61
CA ASP A 65 -2.61 15.75 9.46
C ASP A 65 -3.01 15.36 8.03
N LYS A 66 -2.37 15.99 7.02
CA LYS A 66 -2.53 15.58 5.63
C LYS A 66 -2.03 14.15 5.41
N THR A 67 -0.88 13.78 5.96
CA THR A 67 -0.32 12.42 5.88
C THR A 67 -1.27 11.38 6.49
N ARG A 68 -1.86 11.64 7.66
CA ARG A 68 -2.87 10.76 8.26
C ARG A 68 -4.10 10.57 7.35
N LYS A 69 -4.57 11.65 6.72
CA LYS A 69 -5.72 11.58 5.80
C LYS A 69 -5.42 10.74 4.56
N GLU A 70 -4.22 10.84 4.02
CA GLU A 70 -3.74 10.01 2.90
C GLU A 70 -3.67 8.53 3.32
N GLU A 71 -3.09 8.21 4.48
CA GLU A 71 -3.07 6.85 5.02
C GLU A 71 -4.47 6.26 5.17
N HIS A 72 -5.41 7.02 5.73
CA HIS A 72 -6.79 6.58 5.89
C HIS A 72 -7.48 6.32 4.54
N ALA A 73 -7.18 7.14 3.52
CA ALA A 73 -7.68 6.93 2.18
C ALA A 73 -7.12 5.64 1.58
N ILE A 74 -5.80 5.42 1.67
CA ILE A 74 -5.12 4.20 1.20
C ILE A 74 -5.69 2.96 1.88
N ARG A 75 -5.82 2.99 3.22
CA ARG A 75 -6.42 1.91 4.00
C ARG A 75 -7.83 1.58 3.53
N ARG A 76 -8.65 2.60 3.27
CA ARG A 76 -10.02 2.41 2.77
C ARG A 76 -10.01 1.77 1.38
N MET A 77 -9.18 2.27 0.46
CA MET A 77 -9.07 1.71 -0.89
C MET A 77 -8.60 0.25 -0.86
N CYS A 78 -7.64 -0.11 -0.01
CA CYS A 78 -7.22 -1.50 0.20
C CYS A 78 -8.38 -2.38 0.69
N SER A 79 -9.18 -1.89 1.64
CA SER A 79 -10.34 -2.63 2.14
C SER A 79 -11.39 -2.85 1.04
N GLU A 80 -11.71 -1.80 0.28
CA GLU A 80 -12.68 -1.86 -0.82
C GLU A 80 -12.21 -2.80 -1.95
N ALA A 81 -10.92 -2.72 -2.32
CA ALA A 81 -10.31 -3.60 -3.31
C ALA A 81 -10.33 -5.08 -2.87
N ASN A 82 -10.09 -5.34 -1.58
CA ASN A 82 -10.19 -6.68 -1.02
C ASN A 82 -11.64 -7.21 -1.08
N ASP A 83 -12.62 -6.42 -0.65
CA ASP A 83 -14.03 -6.80 -0.71
C ASP A 83 -14.50 -7.07 -2.16
N ASN A 84 -14.04 -6.26 -3.10
CA ASN A 84 -14.30 -6.47 -4.53
C ASN A 84 -13.63 -7.76 -5.04
N HIS A 85 -12.41 -8.05 -4.60
CA HIS A 85 -11.71 -9.27 -4.97
C HIS A 85 -12.41 -10.53 -4.42
N MET A 86 -12.88 -10.48 -3.18
CA MET A 86 -13.68 -11.57 -2.59
C MET A 86 -14.97 -11.83 -3.39
N LYS A 87 -15.64 -10.79 -3.90
CA LYS A 87 -16.80 -10.96 -4.79
C LYS A 87 -16.42 -11.64 -6.11
N ARG A 88 -15.31 -11.24 -6.73
CA ARG A 88 -14.78 -11.87 -7.95
C ARG A 88 -14.46 -13.35 -7.73
N MET A 89 -13.85 -13.69 -6.60
CA MET A 89 -13.60 -15.08 -6.23
C MET A 89 -14.90 -15.88 -6.07
N ASN A 90 -15.90 -15.34 -5.37
CA ASN A 90 -17.20 -16.01 -5.19
C ASN A 90 -17.95 -16.25 -6.50
N ASN A 91 -17.71 -15.41 -7.52
CA ASN A 91 -18.27 -15.56 -8.85
C ASN A 91 -17.46 -16.50 -9.76
N GLY A 92 -16.33 -17.03 -9.29
CA GLY A 92 -15.42 -17.87 -10.08
C GLY A 92 -14.55 -17.08 -11.08
N GLU A 93 -14.47 -15.76 -10.94
CA GLU A 93 -13.64 -14.89 -11.80
C GLU A 93 -12.17 -14.85 -11.36
N CYS A 94 -11.87 -15.24 -10.11
CA CYS A 94 -10.52 -15.33 -9.56
C CYS A 94 -10.36 -16.61 -8.74
N ALA A 95 -9.17 -17.22 -8.78
CA ALA A 95 -8.86 -18.42 -8.01
C ALA A 95 -8.44 -18.08 -6.57
N PHE A 96 -8.53 -19.06 -5.66
CA PHE A 96 -8.22 -18.86 -4.24
C PHE A 96 -6.78 -18.38 -4.00
N ASP A 97 -5.79 -19.05 -4.59
CA ASP A 97 -4.38 -18.70 -4.37
C ASP A 97 -4.03 -17.30 -4.89
N GLN A 98 -4.67 -16.88 -5.99
CA GLN A 98 -4.56 -15.51 -6.54
C GLN A 98 -5.07 -14.49 -5.52
N GLY A 99 -6.20 -14.78 -4.87
CA GLY A 99 -6.77 -13.94 -3.83
C GLY A 99 -5.84 -13.76 -2.63
N VAL A 100 -5.15 -14.81 -2.21
CA VAL A 100 -4.17 -14.72 -1.12
C VAL A 100 -3.04 -13.75 -1.47
N ALA A 101 -2.43 -13.89 -2.65
CA ALA A 101 -1.36 -12.98 -3.08
C ALA A 101 -1.85 -11.53 -3.23
N TYR A 102 -3.05 -11.32 -3.77
CA TYR A 102 -3.64 -9.99 -3.91
C TYR A 102 -3.76 -9.28 -2.55
N VAL A 103 -4.30 -9.98 -1.55
CA VAL A 103 -4.48 -9.45 -0.20
C VAL A 103 -3.14 -9.19 0.49
N GLU A 104 -2.14 -10.05 0.32
CA GLU A 104 -0.81 -9.83 0.87
C GLU A 104 -0.12 -8.59 0.29
N MET A 105 -0.30 -8.33 -1.01
CA MET A 105 0.21 -7.10 -1.64
C MET A 105 -0.53 -5.85 -1.15
N LEU A 106 -1.88 -5.88 -1.07
CA LEU A 106 -2.67 -4.77 -0.51
C LEU A 106 -2.31 -4.45 0.95
N ASN A 107 -2.09 -5.49 1.75
CA ASN A 107 -1.64 -5.33 3.13
C ASN A 107 -0.26 -4.67 3.20
N SER A 108 0.62 -4.98 2.27
CA SER A 108 1.96 -4.37 2.21
C SER A 108 1.90 -2.90 1.83
N LEU A 109 1.07 -2.50 0.87
CA LEU A 109 0.81 -1.08 0.55
C LEU A 109 0.25 -0.32 1.77
N ASN A 110 -0.76 -0.87 2.45
CA ASN A 110 -1.30 -0.27 3.66
C ASN A 110 -0.21 -0.11 4.75
N ARG A 111 0.69 -1.10 4.91
CA ARG A 111 1.78 -1.00 5.89
C ARG A 111 2.79 0.08 5.54
N ILE A 112 3.10 0.27 4.26
CA ILE A 112 3.97 1.37 3.80
C ILE A 112 3.36 2.72 4.20
N ALA A 113 2.09 2.98 3.87
CA ALA A 113 1.37 4.20 4.27
C ALA A 113 1.35 4.43 5.79
N ASN A 114 1.20 3.36 6.59
CA ASN A 114 1.29 3.44 8.05
C ASN A 114 2.69 3.89 8.52
N HIS A 115 3.76 3.29 7.99
CA HIS A 115 5.13 3.68 8.35
C HIS A 115 5.46 5.11 7.92
N LEU A 116 4.96 5.56 6.77
CA LEU A 116 5.09 6.95 6.33
C LEU A 116 4.42 7.94 7.28
N THR A 117 3.25 7.55 7.82
CA THR A 117 2.56 8.35 8.83
C THR A 117 3.35 8.40 10.14
N SER A 118 3.88 7.25 10.59
CA SER A 118 4.75 7.19 11.77
C SER A 118 5.96 8.12 11.66
N ILE A 119 6.62 8.17 10.50
CA ILE A 119 7.75 9.09 10.25
C ILE A 119 7.31 10.55 10.39
N ALA A 120 6.19 10.92 9.78
CA ALA A 120 5.69 12.29 9.83
C ALA A 120 5.32 12.71 11.27
N GLU A 121 4.70 11.81 12.03
CA GLU A 121 4.29 12.10 13.41
C GLU A 121 5.45 12.09 14.40
N ALA A 122 6.41 11.17 14.27
CA ALA A 122 7.59 11.12 15.13
C ALA A 122 8.41 12.42 15.04
N THR A 123 8.42 13.06 13.86
CA THR A 123 9.13 14.33 13.63
C THR A 123 8.52 15.50 14.41
N LEU A 124 7.22 15.45 14.76
CA LEU A 124 6.56 16.51 15.55
C LEU A 124 6.94 16.49 17.04
N LEU A 125 7.51 15.37 17.51
CA LEU A 125 7.87 15.17 18.91
C LEU A 125 9.33 15.54 19.21
N LEU A 126 10.08 15.97 18.19
CA LEU A 126 11.49 16.35 18.24
C LEU A 126 11.64 17.87 18.14
#